data_AF-A0A5N3ZZY0-F1
#
_entry.id   AF-A0A5N3ZZY0-F1
#
_cell.length_a   1.000
_cell.length_b   1.000
_cell.length_c   1.000
_cell.angle_alpha   90.00
_cell.angle_beta   90.00
_cell.angle_gamma   90.00
#
_symmetry.space_group_name_H-M   'P 1'
#
loop_
_entity.id
_entity.type
_entity.pdbx_description
1 polymer ?
#
loop_
_entity_poly.entity_id
_entity_poly.type
_entity_poly.pdbx_seq_one_letter_code
_entity_poly.pdbx_strand_id
1 'polypeptide(L)'
;MCNLSGRYIHKMVRVVFSVIAIFAFTYCDGQVRYDPTWESLDKRPLPQWFDEAKFGIFLHWGVYSVPSFGSEWFWSNWKSGNKDIVSFMKKNYPPNFTYQDFAKDFSAQLFDPNAWAKLFVRAGAKYVVLTSKHHEGYTLWPSKYSFSWNVRDVGPNRNLLG
;
A
#
# COMPACT_ATOMS: atom_id res chain seq x y z
N MET A 1 -10.21 -68.80 -14.13
CA MET A 1 -9.17 -68.39 -13.15
C MET A 1 -8.15 -67.55 -13.91
N CYS A 2 -7.69 -66.36 -13.52
CA CYS A 2 -8.04 -65.45 -12.45
C CYS A 2 -7.54 -64.06 -12.88
N ASN A 3 -8.42 -63.07 -12.84
CA ASN A 3 -8.17 -61.67 -13.20
C ASN A 3 -7.35 -61.03 -12.06
N LEU A 4 -6.02 -60.91 -12.19
CA LEU A 4 -5.13 -60.48 -11.08
C LEU A 4 -4.37 -59.16 -11.33
N SER A 5 -4.43 -58.55 -12.52
CA SER A 5 -3.70 -57.29 -12.78
C SER A 5 -4.40 -56.02 -12.25
N GLY A 6 -5.73 -56.04 -12.07
CA GLY A 6 -6.49 -54.87 -11.62
C GLY A 6 -6.48 -54.59 -10.11
N ARG A 7 -6.13 -55.57 -9.26
CA ARG A 7 -6.17 -55.40 -7.79
C ARG A 7 -4.93 -54.73 -7.19
N TYR A 8 -3.78 -54.79 -7.87
CA TYR A 8 -2.55 -54.18 -7.38
C TYR A 8 -2.50 -52.67 -7.60
N ILE A 9 -2.99 -52.20 -8.76
CA ILE A 9 -3.06 -50.76 -9.09
C ILE A 9 -4.03 -50.03 -8.14
N HIS A 10 -5.19 -50.63 -7.83
CA HIS A 10 -6.14 -50.04 -6.87
C HIS A 10 -5.64 -50.02 -5.41
N LYS A 11 -4.75 -50.94 -5.00
CA LYS A 11 -4.14 -50.91 -3.66
C LYS A 11 -3.03 -49.85 -3.56
N MET A 12 -2.18 -49.69 -4.58
CA MET A 12 -1.16 -48.64 -4.59
C MET A 12 -1.77 -47.24 -4.61
N VAL A 13 -2.82 -47.01 -5.40
CA VAL A 13 -3.49 -45.69 -5.45
C VAL A 13 -4.16 -45.35 -4.11
N ARG A 14 -4.76 -46.33 -3.42
CA ARG A 14 -5.35 -46.10 -2.07
C ARG A 14 -4.31 -45.79 -1.01
N VAL A 15 -3.14 -46.43 -1.03
CA VAL A 15 -2.07 -46.16 -0.04
C VAL A 15 -1.45 -44.78 -0.24
N VAL A 16 -1.25 -44.33 -1.49
CA VAL A 16 -0.72 -42.98 -1.78
C VAL A 16 -1.70 -41.89 -1.36
N PHE A 17 -3.01 -42.07 -1.58
CA PHE A 17 -4.03 -41.12 -1.11
C PHE A 17 -4.17 -41.07 0.42
N SER A 18 -3.98 -42.20 1.12
CA SER A 18 -4.03 -42.23 2.59
C SER A 18 -2.81 -41.58 3.25
N VAL A 19 -1.62 -41.63 2.63
CA VAL A 19 -0.41 -40.96 3.17
C VAL A 19 -0.46 -39.44 2.96
N ILE A 20 -1.04 -38.96 1.85
CA ILE A 20 -1.22 -37.51 1.60
C ILE A 20 -2.30 -36.91 2.54
N ALA A 21 -3.32 -37.69 2.91
CA ALA A 21 -4.36 -37.23 3.84
C ALA A 21 -3.87 -37.09 5.30
N ILE A 22 -2.80 -37.78 5.70
CA ILE A 22 -2.24 -37.71 7.07
C ILE A 22 -1.36 -36.46 7.25
N PHE A 23 -0.80 -35.89 6.18
CA PHE A 23 -0.05 -34.62 6.23
C PHE A 23 -0.92 -33.36 6.13
N ALA A 24 -2.25 -33.51 6.09
CA ALA A 24 -3.19 -32.39 6.12
C ALA A 24 -3.58 -31.94 7.55
N PHE A 25 -2.94 -32.48 8.59
CA PHE A 25 -3.23 -32.12 9.97
C PHE A 25 -2.34 -30.97 10.47
N THR A 26 -3.00 -29.82 10.66
CA THR A 26 -2.68 -28.74 11.59
C THR A 26 -1.44 -27.88 11.30
N TYR A 27 -1.57 -26.96 10.33
CA TYR A 27 -1.01 -25.61 10.56
C TYR A 27 -1.88 -24.92 11.62
N CYS A 28 -1.58 -25.19 12.89
CA CYS A 28 -2.02 -24.30 13.96
C CYS A 28 -1.09 -23.09 13.90
N ASP A 29 -1.47 -22.08 13.13
CA ASP A 29 -0.79 -20.78 13.15
C ASP A 29 -1.15 -20.11 14.49
N GLY A 30 -0.48 -20.55 15.55
CA GLY A 30 -0.60 -19.97 16.87
C GLY A 30 -0.09 -18.54 16.77
N GLN A 31 -1.00 -17.59 16.60
CA GLN A 31 -0.70 -16.15 16.59
C GLN A 31 0.13 -15.83 17.83
N VAL A 32 1.44 -15.58 17.61
CA VAL A 32 2.33 -15.12 18.67
C VAL A 32 1.78 -13.81 19.20
N ARG A 33 1.36 -13.80 20.46
CA ARG A 33 0.87 -12.59 21.12
C ARG A 33 2.07 -11.77 21.58
N TYR A 34 2.11 -10.51 21.17
CA TYR A 34 3.09 -9.53 21.64
C TYR A 34 2.46 -8.64 22.72
N ASP A 35 3.24 -8.35 23.76
CA ASP A 35 2.92 -7.34 24.76
C ASP A 35 3.45 -5.97 24.31
N PRO A 36 2.88 -4.85 24.75
CA PRO A 36 3.32 -3.50 24.38
C PRO A 36 4.60 -3.08 25.14
N THR A 37 5.61 -3.95 25.15
CA THR A 37 6.93 -3.72 25.75
C THR A 37 8.02 -3.98 24.72
N TRP A 38 9.14 -3.25 24.81
CA TRP A 38 10.28 -3.44 23.91
C TRP A 38 10.78 -4.88 23.91
N GLU A 39 10.91 -5.47 25.10
CA GLU A 39 11.39 -6.86 25.25
C GLU A 39 10.49 -7.88 24.52
N SER A 40 9.18 -7.62 24.41
CA SER A 40 8.26 -8.48 23.67
C SER A 40 8.34 -8.19 22.16
N LEU A 41 8.31 -6.92 21.76
CA LEU A 41 8.29 -6.52 20.35
C LEU A 41 9.60 -6.85 19.61
N ASP A 42 10.75 -6.76 20.29
CA ASP A 42 12.06 -7.07 19.72
C ASP A 42 12.24 -8.57 19.43
N LYS A 43 11.39 -9.44 20.02
CA LYS A 43 11.33 -10.88 19.70
C LYS A 43 10.63 -11.16 18.37
N ARG A 44 10.01 -10.16 17.73
CA ARG A 44 9.30 -10.35 16.45
C ARG A 44 10.31 -10.59 15.31
N PRO A 45 10.29 -11.77 14.66
CA PRO A 45 11.20 -12.02 13.57
C PRO A 45 10.84 -11.16 12.35
N LEU A 46 11.83 -10.93 11.48
CA LEU A 46 11.57 -10.41 10.14
C LEU A 46 10.67 -11.39 9.38
N PRO A 47 9.50 -10.97 8.86
CA PRO A 47 8.65 -11.87 8.08
C PRO A 47 9.40 -12.37 6.84
N GLN A 48 9.39 -13.70 6.63
CA GLN A 48 10.14 -14.35 5.55
C GLN A 48 9.85 -13.75 4.18
N TRP A 49 8.57 -13.46 3.88
CA TRP A 49 8.18 -12.86 2.60
C TRP A 49 8.88 -11.51 2.33
N PHE A 50 9.13 -10.71 3.38
CA PHE A 50 9.74 -9.39 3.22
C PHE A 50 11.24 -9.53 2.99
N ASP A 51 11.88 -10.49 3.67
CA ASP A 51 13.26 -10.85 3.35
C ASP A 51 13.36 -11.32 1.90
N GLU A 52 12.50 -12.24 1.45
CA GLU A 52 12.51 -12.78 0.09
C GLU A 52 12.10 -11.79 -1.01
N ALA A 53 11.36 -10.74 -0.67
CA ALA A 53 10.82 -9.79 -1.64
C ALA A 53 11.91 -9.04 -2.42
N LYS A 54 12.98 -8.62 -1.74
CA LYS A 54 14.17 -7.87 -2.23
C LYS A 54 13.90 -6.52 -2.93
N PHE A 55 12.75 -6.31 -3.56
CA PHE A 55 12.41 -5.11 -4.32
C PHE A 55 10.94 -4.72 -4.13
N GLY A 56 10.72 -3.43 -3.87
CA GLY A 56 9.39 -2.83 -3.80
C GLY A 56 9.40 -1.38 -4.27
N ILE A 57 8.20 -0.84 -4.50
CA ILE A 57 8.00 0.52 -5.01
C ILE A 57 7.34 1.38 -3.93
N PHE A 58 7.88 2.57 -3.68
CA PHE A 58 7.27 3.55 -2.79
C PHE A 58 6.75 4.73 -3.62
N LEU A 59 5.46 5.06 -3.46
CA LEU A 59 4.80 6.19 -4.10
C LEU A 59 4.53 7.31 -3.11
N HIS A 60 5.09 8.49 -3.40
CA HIS A 60 4.68 9.76 -2.81
C HIS A 60 3.66 10.39 -3.73
N TRP A 61 2.39 10.36 -3.32
CA TRP A 61 1.29 10.94 -4.05
C TRP A 61 0.28 11.55 -3.09
N GLY A 62 -0.17 12.77 -3.39
CA GLY A 62 -1.10 13.52 -2.53
C GLY A 62 -1.36 14.91 -3.07
N VAL A 63 -1.91 15.79 -2.23
CA VAL A 63 -2.26 17.17 -2.64
C VAL A 63 -1.04 17.96 -3.15
N TYR A 64 0.15 17.70 -2.61
CA TYR A 64 1.41 18.31 -3.08
C TYR A 64 1.74 17.97 -4.54
N SER A 65 1.15 16.92 -5.11
CA SER A 65 1.35 16.57 -6.52
C SER A 65 0.58 17.50 -7.47
N VAL A 66 -0.45 18.21 -7.01
CA VAL A 66 -1.27 19.13 -7.82
C VAL A 66 -0.45 20.27 -8.44
N PRO A 67 0.33 21.06 -7.67
CA PRO A 67 1.16 22.10 -8.27
C PRO A 67 2.29 21.55 -9.16
N SER A 68 2.66 20.27 -9.00
CA SER A 68 3.71 19.59 -9.77
C SER A 68 5.03 20.38 -9.85
N PHE A 69 5.39 21.06 -8.77
CA PHE A 69 6.55 21.94 -8.69
C PHE A 69 7.32 21.69 -7.40
N GLY A 70 8.65 21.71 -7.44
CA GLY A 70 9.48 21.41 -6.28
C GLY A 70 9.43 19.94 -5.88
N SER A 71 8.88 19.63 -4.71
CA SER A 71 8.80 18.28 -4.14
C SER A 71 7.58 18.12 -3.24
N GLU A 72 7.42 16.97 -2.60
CA GLU A 72 6.41 16.70 -1.57
C GLU A 72 6.47 17.66 -0.37
N TRP A 73 7.60 18.35 -0.18
CA TRP A 73 7.78 19.41 0.82
C TRP A 73 7.24 20.78 0.38
N PHE A 74 6.53 20.87 -0.75
CA PHE A 74 6.05 22.11 -1.35
C PHE A 74 5.43 23.08 -0.33
N TRP A 75 4.52 22.58 0.52
CA TRP A 75 3.85 23.43 1.50
C TRP A 75 4.80 24.02 2.54
N SER A 76 5.68 23.19 3.10
CA SER A 76 6.67 23.64 4.09
C SER A 76 7.65 24.63 3.49
N ASN A 77 8.18 24.32 2.30
CA ASN A 77 9.11 25.21 1.61
C ASN A 77 8.46 26.54 1.21
N TRP A 78 7.18 26.51 0.81
CA TRP A 78 6.41 27.73 0.56
C TRP A 78 6.27 28.57 1.83
N LYS A 79 5.90 27.94 2.96
CA LYS A 79 5.78 28.62 4.26
C LYS A 79 7.11 29.18 4.78
N SER A 80 8.22 28.51 4.50
CA SER A 80 9.57 28.99 4.82
C SER A 80 10.10 30.06 3.85
N GLY A 81 9.30 30.49 2.87
CA GLY A 81 9.67 31.59 1.98
C GLY A 81 10.67 31.20 0.88
N ASN A 82 10.70 29.93 0.46
CA ASN A 82 11.51 29.52 -0.68
C ASN A 82 11.18 30.39 -1.91
N LYS A 83 12.20 31.06 -2.47
CA LYS A 83 12.02 32.10 -3.50
C LYS A 83 11.37 31.57 -4.79
N ASP A 84 11.76 30.38 -5.22
CA ASP A 84 11.26 29.80 -6.46
C ASP A 84 9.79 29.40 -6.32
N ILE A 85 9.43 28.78 -5.20
CA ILE A 85 8.03 28.42 -4.92
C ILE A 85 7.17 29.66 -4.73
N VAL A 86 7.64 30.67 -4.01
CA VAL A 86 6.91 31.94 -3.84
C VAL A 86 6.69 32.63 -5.19
N SER A 87 7.70 32.65 -6.06
CA SER A 87 7.59 33.19 -7.42
C SER A 87 6.61 32.40 -8.27
N PHE A 88 6.69 31.07 -8.23
CA PHE A 88 5.75 30.16 -8.89
C PHE A 88 4.31 30.40 -8.42
N MET A 89 4.08 30.55 -7.11
CA MET A 89 2.75 30.81 -6.57
C MET A 89 2.20 32.16 -7.03
N LYS A 90 3.01 33.23 -6.98
CA LYS A 90 2.62 34.56 -7.44
C LYS A 90 2.29 34.61 -8.94
N LYS A 91 2.97 33.80 -9.75
CA LYS A 91 2.79 33.77 -11.20
C LYS A 91 1.57 32.97 -11.63
N ASN A 92 1.25 31.88 -10.94
CA ASN A 92 0.28 30.88 -11.41
C ASN A 92 -1.04 30.83 -10.63
N TYR A 93 -1.11 31.42 -9.43
CA TYR A 93 -2.27 31.35 -8.56
C TYR A 93 -2.73 32.73 -8.10
N PRO A 94 -4.04 32.93 -7.82
CA PRO A 94 -4.55 34.23 -7.42
C PRO A 94 -3.98 34.68 -6.06
N PRO A 95 -4.05 35.99 -5.76
CA PRO A 95 -3.76 36.49 -4.42
C PRO A 95 -4.60 35.76 -3.36
N ASN A 96 -4.03 35.55 -2.17
CA ASN A 96 -4.64 34.85 -1.04
C ASN A 96 -4.90 33.34 -1.23
N PHE A 97 -4.41 32.72 -2.31
CA PHE A 97 -4.44 31.27 -2.45
C PHE A 97 -3.71 30.59 -1.28
N THR A 98 -4.30 29.54 -0.73
CA THR A 98 -3.74 28.74 0.37
C THR A 98 -3.36 27.34 -0.12
N TYR A 99 -2.58 26.59 0.66
CA TYR A 99 -2.23 25.22 0.26
C TYR A 99 -3.47 24.31 0.24
N GLN A 100 -4.44 24.56 1.12
CA GLN A 100 -5.69 23.81 1.19
C GLN A 100 -6.52 23.92 -0.09
N ASP A 101 -6.40 25.04 -0.80
CA ASP A 101 -7.07 25.24 -2.09
C ASP A 101 -6.59 24.27 -3.17
N PHE A 102 -5.44 23.60 -3.01
CA PHE A 102 -5.04 22.54 -3.95
C PHE A 102 -5.87 21.27 -3.81
N ALA A 103 -6.47 21.01 -2.64
CA ALA A 103 -7.12 19.72 -2.39
C ALA A 103 -8.34 19.49 -3.28
N LYS A 104 -9.07 20.55 -3.66
CA LYS A 104 -10.19 20.45 -4.62
C LYS A 104 -9.75 20.02 -6.02
N ASP A 105 -8.50 20.32 -6.40
CA ASP A 105 -7.95 20.02 -7.71
C ASP A 105 -7.22 18.66 -7.72
N PHE A 106 -7.01 18.05 -6.55
CA PHE A 106 -6.55 16.68 -6.41
C PHE A 106 -7.68 15.69 -6.73
N SER A 107 -8.06 15.59 -8.01
CA SER A 107 -9.23 14.81 -8.45
C SER A 107 -8.95 13.32 -8.68
N ALA A 108 -7.69 12.95 -8.91
CA ALA A 108 -7.28 11.60 -9.31
C ALA A 108 -8.08 11.04 -10.51
N GLN A 109 -8.54 11.90 -11.42
CA GLN A 109 -9.50 11.52 -12.47
C GLN A 109 -9.00 10.40 -13.41
N LEU A 110 -7.70 10.34 -13.66
CA LEU A 110 -7.07 9.33 -14.52
C LEU A 110 -6.46 8.16 -13.73
N PHE A 111 -6.77 8.04 -12.44
CA PHE A 111 -6.23 6.98 -11.59
C PHE A 111 -6.89 5.62 -11.85
N ASP A 112 -6.13 4.73 -12.47
CA ASP A 112 -6.45 3.30 -12.61
C ASP A 112 -5.48 2.45 -11.74
N PRO A 113 -5.94 1.96 -10.57
CA PRO A 113 -5.10 1.12 -9.70
C PRO A 113 -4.72 -0.22 -10.36
N ASN A 114 -5.52 -0.75 -11.30
CA ASN A 114 -5.19 -1.99 -11.99
C ASN A 114 -4.06 -1.77 -13.00
N ALA A 115 -4.05 -0.64 -13.69
CA ALA A 115 -2.94 -0.28 -14.58
C ALA A 115 -1.63 -0.11 -13.79
N TRP A 116 -1.70 0.55 -12.64
CA TRP A 116 -0.55 0.70 -11.73
C TRP A 116 -0.06 -0.65 -11.21
N ALA A 117 -0.95 -1.50 -10.69
CA ALA A 117 -0.60 -2.83 -10.20
C ALA A 117 0.07 -3.68 -11.29
N LYS A 118 -0.49 -3.69 -12.51
CA LYS A 118 0.11 -4.38 -13.66
C LYS A 118 1.50 -3.84 -13.99
N LEU A 119 1.70 -2.53 -13.93
CA LEU A 119 3.01 -1.92 -14.15
C LEU A 119 4.02 -2.34 -13.08
N PHE A 120 3.64 -2.32 -11.80
CA PHE A 120 4.53 -2.69 -10.69
C PHE A 120 4.93 -4.18 -10.74
N VAL A 121 3.99 -5.06 -11.10
CA VAL A 121 4.28 -6.48 -11.34
C VAL A 121 5.27 -6.66 -12.49
N ARG A 122 5.08 -5.95 -13.62
CA ARG A 122 6.03 -5.98 -14.75
C ARG A 122 7.40 -5.43 -14.41
N ALA A 123 7.48 -4.46 -13.49
CA ALA A 123 8.75 -3.95 -12.97
C ALA A 123 9.45 -4.95 -12.03
N GLY A 124 8.80 -6.04 -11.64
CA GLY A 124 9.34 -7.06 -10.75
C GLY A 124 9.15 -6.77 -9.26
N ALA A 125 8.40 -5.72 -8.90
CA ALA A 125 8.16 -5.35 -7.50
C ALA A 125 7.35 -6.44 -6.78
N LYS A 126 7.77 -6.75 -5.55
CA LYS A 126 7.11 -7.74 -4.68
C LYS A 126 6.25 -7.11 -3.59
N TYR A 127 6.44 -5.82 -3.33
CA TYR A 127 5.56 -5.03 -2.48
C TYR A 127 5.50 -3.59 -2.98
N VAL A 128 4.43 -2.90 -2.58
CA VAL A 128 4.19 -1.50 -2.92
C VAL A 128 3.78 -0.76 -1.65
N VAL A 129 4.34 0.41 -1.43
CA VAL A 129 3.98 1.30 -0.33
C VAL A 129 3.46 2.59 -0.96
N LEU A 130 2.26 3.02 -0.56
CA LEU A 130 1.72 4.32 -0.90
C LEU A 130 1.74 5.19 0.35
N THR A 131 2.11 6.47 0.22
CA THR A 131 1.93 7.43 1.30
C THR A 131 0.45 7.54 1.65
N SER A 132 0.03 6.85 2.71
CA SER A 132 -1.35 6.95 3.20
C SER A 132 -1.65 8.37 3.69
N LYS A 133 -0.68 8.97 4.39
CA LYS A 133 -0.66 10.35 4.86
C LYS A 133 0.79 10.82 4.86
N HIS A 134 1.07 11.98 4.28
CA HIS A 134 2.39 12.60 4.32
C HIS A 134 2.40 13.80 5.30
N HIS A 135 3.45 14.61 5.32
CA HIS A 135 3.68 15.67 6.31
C HIS A 135 2.63 16.79 6.29
N GLU A 136 1.96 17.02 5.16
CA GLU A 136 0.83 17.96 5.05
C GLU A 136 -0.46 17.46 5.71
N GLY A 137 -0.47 16.20 6.18
CA GLY A 137 -1.55 15.64 6.99
C GLY A 137 -2.78 15.19 6.22
N TYR A 138 -2.82 15.33 4.89
CA TYR A 138 -3.94 14.88 4.06
C TYR A 138 -3.96 13.35 3.98
N THR A 139 -5.12 12.73 4.25
CA THR A 139 -5.24 11.27 4.26
C THR A 139 -5.87 10.73 2.98
N LEU A 140 -5.21 9.73 2.37
CA LEU A 140 -5.66 9.03 1.15
C LEU A 140 -6.76 7.98 1.38
N TRP A 141 -7.30 7.93 2.60
CA TRP A 141 -8.43 7.09 3.01
C TRP A 141 -9.48 7.94 3.73
N PRO A 142 -10.75 7.49 3.85
CA PRO A 142 -11.80 8.23 4.56
C PRO A 142 -11.60 8.20 6.09
N SER A 143 -10.61 8.95 6.57
CA SER A 143 -10.22 8.97 7.99
C SER A 143 -11.26 9.68 8.86
N LYS A 144 -11.76 8.99 9.89
CA LYS A 144 -12.61 9.60 10.93
C LYS A 144 -11.86 10.60 11.83
N TYR A 145 -10.53 10.62 11.76
CA TYR A 145 -9.66 11.43 12.62
C TYR A 145 -9.04 12.65 11.92
N SER A 146 -9.27 12.79 10.61
CA SER A 146 -8.75 13.91 9.81
C SER A 146 -9.90 14.64 9.14
N PHE A 147 -10.75 15.26 9.98
CA PHE A 147 -11.95 15.96 9.56
C PHE A 147 -11.64 17.05 8.52
N SER A 148 -12.39 17.08 7.42
CA SER A 148 -12.23 18.04 6.31
C SER A 148 -10.89 18.00 5.57
N TRP A 149 -10.00 17.04 5.86
CA TRP A 149 -8.67 16.96 5.25
C TRP A 149 -8.31 15.54 4.83
N ASN A 150 -9.20 14.94 4.04
CA ASN A 150 -9.06 13.60 3.52
C ASN A 150 -9.78 13.45 2.17
N VAL A 151 -9.50 12.36 1.47
CA VAL A 151 -10.06 12.06 0.13
C VAL A 151 -11.57 11.96 0.04
N ARG A 152 -12.27 11.74 1.15
CA ARG A 152 -13.74 11.68 1.19
C ARG A 152 -14.36 13.07 1.32
N ASP A 153 -13.72 13.96 2.08
CA ASP A 153 -14.27 15.27 2.40
C ASP A 153 -13.90 16.33 1.34
N VAL A 154 -12.71 16.23 0.73
CA VAL A 154 -12.26 17.16 -0.32
C VAL A 154 -11.35 16.45 -1.33
N GLY A 155 -11.53 16.74 -2.63
CA GLY A 155 -10.75 16.16 -3.72
C GLY A 155 -11.49 15.00 -4.41
N PRO A 156 -10.92 13.78 -4.46
CA PRO A 156 -11.35 12.74 -5.40
C PRO A 156 -12.66 12.03 -5.00
N ASN A 157 -13.16 12.23 -3.77
CA ASN A 157 -14.31 11.51 -3.20
C ASN A 157 -14.21 9.97 -3.35
N ARG A 158 -12.98 9.45 -3.25
CA ARG A 158 -12.64 8.04 -3.47
C ARG A 158 -11.61 7.62 -2.44
N ASN A 159 -11.79 6.46 -1.82
CA ASN A 159 -10.73 5.85 -1.03
C ASN A 159 -9.60 5.43 -2.00
N LEU A 160 -8.45 6.10 -1.94
CA LEU A 160 -7.30 5.82 -2.82
C LEU A 160 -6.37 4.76 -2.23
N LEU A 161 -6.48 4.50 -0.93
CA LEU A 161 -5.67 3.52 -0.22
C LEU A 161 -6.25 2.09 -0.26
N GLY A 162 -7.58 1.96 -0.29
CA GLY A 162 -8.29 0.69 -0.15
C GLY A 162 -9.02 0.21 -1.39
#